data_AF-A0A1S1Z3T0-F1
#
_entry.id   AF-A0A1S1Z3T0-F1
#
_cell.length_a   1.000
_cell.length_b   1.000
_cell.length_c   1.000
_cell.angle_alpha   90.00
_cell.angle_beta   90.00
_cell.angle_gamma   90.00
#
_symmetry.space_group_name_H-M   'P 1'
#
loop_
_entity.id
_entity.type
_entity.pdbx_description
1 polymer ?
#
loop_
_entity_poly.entity_id
_entity_poly.type
_entity_poly.pdbx_seq_one_letter_code
_entity_poly.pdbx_strand_id
1 'polypeptide(L)'
;MPRHRLTYFFYILCVIGLGLLSRTCYIPELIYPYLGDFLYAVMFYCIVAFLFKNKSSKYIFLISVSICYLIECQQLLSFDWLIAFRNTTVGSLILGHGFLWSDIVSYTLGGITAFGLEKTGLLKKKIAF
;
A
#
# COMPACT_ATOMS: atom_id res chain seq x y z
N MET A 1 -21.61 -1.30 -9.52
CA MET A 1 -20.99 -0.16 -10.25
C MET A 1 -19.60 -0.57 -10.72
N PRO A 2 -19.28 -0.39 -12.01
CA PRO A 2 -17.93 -0.66 -12.52
C PRO A 2 -16.91 0.29 -11.89
N ARG A 3 -15.70 -0.21 -11.61
CA ARG A 3 -14.61 0.62 -11.06
C ARG A 3 -14.12 1.61 -12.12
N HIS A 4 -14.08 2.90 -11.78
CA HIS A 4 -13.53 3.95 -12.64
C HIS A 4 -12.03 4.12 -12.40
N ARG A 5 -11.22 3.78 -13.41
CA ARG A 5 -9.75 3.83 -13.34
C ARG A 5 -9.19 5.18 -12.88
N LEU A 6 -9.77 6.28 -13.35
CA LEU A 6 -9.33 7.63 -12.97
C LEU A 6 -9.51 7.91 -11.48
N THR A 7 -10.59 7.42 -10.87
CA THR A 7 -10.82 7.58 -9.43
C THR A 7 -9.74 6.87 -8.62
N TYR A 8 -9.40 5.62 -8.98
CA TYR A 8 -8.33 4.87 -8.30
C TYR A 8 -6.96 5.51 -8.54
N PHE A 9 -6.70 6.05 -9.74
CA PHE A 9 -5.46 6.77 -10.03
C PHE A 9 -5.28 8.00 -9.12
N PHE A 10 -6.33 8.81 -8.94
CA PHE A 10 -6.30 9.92 -7.98
C PHE A 10 -6.09 9.44 -6.55
N TYR A 11 -6.76 8.37 -6.12
CA TYR A 11 -6.54 7.79 -4.80
C TYR A 11 -5.09 7.33 -4.60
N ILE A 12 -4.46 6.72 -5.61
CA ILE A 12 -3.05 6.33 -5.57
C ILE A 12 -2.17 7.56 -5.35
N LEU A 13 -2.35 8.62 -6.12
CA LEU A 13 -1.58 9.87 -5.96
C LEU A 13 -1.77 10.50 -4.57
N CYS A 14 -3.01 10.56 -4.08
CA CYS A 14 -3.30 11.06 -2.74
C CYS A 14 -2.62 10.21 -1.66
N VAL A 15 -2.69 8.88 -1.76
CA VAL A 15 -2.09 7.97 -0.78
C VAL A 15 -0.57 8.05 -0.81
N ILE A 16 0.05 8.21 -1.99
CA ILE A 16 1.50 8.45 -2.11
C ILE A 16 1.87 9.76 -1.41
N GLY A 17 1.13 10.85 -1.65
CA GLY A 17 1.35 12.12 -0.98
C GLY A 17 1.24 12.00 0.54
N LEU A 18 0.20 11.34 1.03
CA LEU A 18 0.01 11.07 2.46
C LEU A 18 1.10 10.18 3.06
N GLY A 19 1.55 9.14 2.33
CA GLY A 19 2.61 8.24 2.78
C GLY A 19 3.99 8.90 2.80
N LEU A 20 4.24 9.87 1.93
CA LEU A 20 5.45 10.70 2.01
C LEU A 20 5.36 11.69 3.18
N LEU A 21 4.19 12.31 3.40
CA LEU A 21 3.94 13.18 4.55
C LEU A 21 4.04 12.42 5.88
N SER A 22 3.63 11.16 5.92
CA SER A 22 3.73 10.34 7.14
C SER A 22 5.16 10.07 7.58
N ARG A 23 6.12 10.20 6.65
CA ARG A 23 7.57 10.05 6.90
C ARG A 23 8.26 11.36 7.27
N THR A 24 7.50 12.41 7.59
CA THR A 24 8.05 13.69 8.08
C THR A 24 8.08 13.74 9.61
N CYS A 25 8.95 14.60 10.17
CA CYS A 25 9.17 14.74 11.62
C CYS A 25 7.96 15.26 12.42
N TYR A 26 6.86 15.61 11.75
CA TYR A 26 5.65 16.13 12.39
C TYR A 26 4.72 15.04 12.94
N ILE A 27 4.97 13.76 12.62
CA ILE A 27 4.17 12.64 13.09
C ILE A 27 4.75 12.10 14.41
N PRO A 28 3.92 11.79 15.43
CA PRO A 28 4.38 11.19 16.67
C PRO A 28 5.14 9.88 16.43
N GLU A 29 6.25 9.67 17.13
CA GLU A 29 7.11 8.47 17.00
C GLU A 29 6.35 7.15 17.18
N LEU A 30 5.28 7.17 17.98
CA LEU A 30 4.42 6.00 18.23
C LEU A 30 3.66 5.53 16.97
N ILE A 31 3.36 6.45 16.07
CA ILE A 31 2.52 6.21 14.87
C ILE A 31 3.38 6.22 13.59
N TYR A 32 4.50 6.94 13.64
CA TYR A 32 5.45 7.13 12.55
C TYR A 32 5.81 5.85 11.78
N PRO A 33 6.19 4.72 12.42
CA PRO A 33 6.56 3.52 11.66
C PRO A 33 5.34 2.87 11.00
N TYR A 34 4.23 2.75 11.72
CA TYR A 34 3.08 1.96 11.26
C TYR A 34 2.21 2.65 10.20
N LEU A 35 2.14 3.97 10.23
CA LEU A 35 1.23 4.73 9.36
C LEU A 35 1.68 4.71 7.91
N GLY A 36 2.99 4.69 7.67
CA GLY A 36 3.55 4.50 6.33
C GLY A 36 3.16 3.15 5.73
N ASP A 37 3.33 2.08 6.49
CA ASP A 37 3.05 0.71 6.02
C ASP A 37 1.55 0.46 5.83
N PHE A 38 0.72 1.02 6.70
CA PHE A 38 -0.72 1.03 6.53
C PHE A 38 -1.12 1.69 5.20
N LEU A 39 -0.60 2.89 4.92
CA LEU A 39 -0.87 3.60 3.66
C LEU A 39 -0.28 2.86 2.45
N TYR A 40 0.86 2.18 2.62
CA TYR A 40 1.48 1.35 1.59
C TYR A 40 0.56 0.19 1.15
N ALA A 41 -0.05 -0.53 2.10
CA ALA A 41 -1.03 -1.57 1.77
C ALA A 41 -2.28 -1.02 1.08
N VAL A 42 -2.78 0.16 1.52
CA VAL A 42 -3.90 0.84 0.84
C VAL A 42 -3.52 1.21 -0.60
N MET A 43 -2.29 1.67 -0.84
CA MET A 43 -1.80 1.97 -2.18
C MET A 43 -1.80 0.72 -3.06
N PHE A 44 -1.25 -0.41 -2.59
CA PHE A 44 -1.24 -1.67 -3.35
C PHE A 44 -2.65 -2.16 -3.65
N TYR A 45 -3.57 -2.03 -2.70
CA TYR A 45 -4.98 -2.34 -2.94
C TYR A 45 -5.53 -1.52 -4.12
N CYS A 46 -5.30 -0.21 -4.12
CA CYS A 46 -5.76 0.68 -5.19
C CYS A 46 -5.11 0.34 -6.55
N ILE A 47 -3.82 -0.01 -6.58
CA ILE A 47 -3.10 -0.43 -7.80
C ILE A 47 -3.69 -1.73 -8.36
N VAL A 48 -3.90 -2.73 -7.50
CA VAL A 48 -4.48 -4.01 -7.92
C VAL A 48 -5.95 -3.82 -8.36
N ALA A 49 -6.71 -2.95 -7.68
CA ALA A 49 -8.06 -2.59 -8.08
C ALA A 49 -8.13 -1.86 -9.43
N PHE A 50 -7.13 -1.01 -9.71
CA PHE A 50 -6.95 -0.32 -10.99
C PHE A 50 -6.68 -1.30 -12.14
N LEU A 51 -5.82 -2.29 -11.92
CA LEU A 51 -5.49 -3.34 -12.89
C LEU A 51 -6.69 -4.28 -13.12
N PHE A 52 -7.32 -4.77 -12.05
CA PHE A 52 -8.35 -5.82 -12.10
C PHE A 52 -9.77 -5.29 -11.87
N LYS A 53 -10.31 -4.53 -12.84
CA LYS A 53 -11.65 -3.90 -12.74
C LYS A 53 -12.82 -4.87 -12.51
N ASN A 54 -12.71 -6.11 -13.02
CA ASN A 54 -13.79 -7.10 -13.04
C ASN A 54 -13.70 -8.15 -11.92
N LYS A 55 -12.63 -8.13 -11.11
CA LYS A 55 -12.44 -9.11 -10.03
C LYS A 55 -13.14 -8.64 -8.74
N SER A 56 -13.48 -9.59 -7.87
CA SER A 56 -14.11 -9.28 -6.59
C SER A 56 -13.17 -8.45 -5.70
N SER A 57 -13.73 -7.58 -4.86
CA SER A 57 -12.93 -6.78 -3.90
C SER A 57 -12.12 -7.67 -2.94
N LYS A 58 -12.62 -8.88 -2.63
CA LYS A 58 -11.90 -9.89 -1.85
C LYS A 58 -10.64 -10.40 -2.56
N TYR A 59 -10.72 -10.61 -3.89
CA TYR A 59 -9.55 -11.03 -4.68
C TYR A 59 -8.48 -9.95 -4.69
N ILE A 60 -8.87 -8.68 -4.86
CA ILE A 60 -7.96 -7.54 -4.81
C ILE A 60 -7.29 -7.45 -3.44
N PHE A 61 -8.07 -7.54 -2.35
CA PHE A 61 -7.55 -7.56 -0.99
C PHE A 61 -6.46 -8.63 -0.83
N LEU A 62 -6.78 -9.88 -1.18
CA LEU A 62 -5.85 -11.00 -1.01
C LEU A 62 -4.56 -10.79 -1.79
N ILE A 63 -4.64 -10.37 -3.05
CA ILE A 63 -3.46 -10.11 -3.88
C ILE A 63 -2.64 -8.95 -3.32
N SER A 64 -3.28 -7.85 -2.92
CA SER A 64 -2.58 -6.67 -2.39
C SER A 64 -1.79 -6.97 -1.11
N VAL A 65 -2.41 -7.63 -0.13
CA VAL A 65 -1.75 -8.02 1.12
C VAL A 65 -0.66 -9.06 0.85
N SER A 66 -0.91 -10.02 -0.06
CA SER A 66 0.11 -11.01 -0.42
C SER A 66 1.34 -10.35 -1.05
N ILE A 67 1.16 -9.33 -1.90
CA ILE A 67 2.29 -8.57 -2.47
C ILE A 67 3.09 -7.88 -1.35
N CYS A 68 2.44 -7.20 -0.41
CA CYS A 68 3.13 -6.57 0.72
C CYS A 68 3.91 -7.60 1.54
N TYR A 69 3.33 -8.76 1.84
CA TYR A 69 4.03 -9.82 2.57
C TYR A 69 5.21 -10.40 1.80
N LEU A 70 5.09 -10.55 0.48
CA LEU A 70 6.19 -11.03 -0.36
C LEU A 70 7.35 -10.01 -0.38
N ILE A 71 7.05 -8.71 -0.45
CA ILE A 71 8.05 -7.65 -0.35
C ILE A 71 8.75 -7.71 1.02
N GLU A 72 7.97 -7.90 2.08
CA GLU A 72 8.49 -7.99 3.46
C GLU A 72 9.37 -9.24 3.66
N CYS A 73 8.92 -10.40 3.18
CA CYS A 73 9.70 -11.64 3.21
C CYS A 73 10.98 -11.55 2.34
N GLN A 74 10.93 -10.84 1.22
CA GLN A 74 12.09 -10.58 0.38
C GLN A 74 13.17 -9.78 1.13
N GLN A 75 12.81 -9.07 2.20
CA GLN A 75 13.81 -8.39 3.03
C GLN A 75 14.70 -9.34 3.85
N LEU A 76 14.26 -10.57 4.10
CA LEU A 76 15.03 -11.63 4.77
C LEU A 76 16.10 -12.24 3.84
N LEU A 77 16.00 -11.99 2.54
CA LEU A 77 16.95 -12.47 1.54
C LEU A 77 18.12 -11.49 1.41
N SER A 78 19.32 -11.93 1.75
CA SER A 78 20.54 -11.13 1.68
C SER A 78 21.30 -11.37 0.37
N PHE A 79 20.72 -10.94 -0.75
CA PHE A 79 21.42 -10.94 -2.04
C PHE A 79 22.11 -9.59 -2.28
N ASP A 80 23.37 -9.60 -2.73
CA ASP A 80 24.16 -8.37 -2.91
C ASP A 80 23.51 -7.38 -3.89
N TRP A 81 22.96 -7.87 -5.00
CA TRP A 81 22.24 -7.03 -5.97
C TRP A 81 20.98 -6.39 -5.36
N LEU A 82 20.31 -7.09 -4.44
CA LEU A 82 19.09 -6.63 -3.80
C LEU A 82 19.41 -5.59 -2.74
N ILE A 83 20.48 -5.79 -1.97
CA ILE A 83 20.99 -4.81 -1.01
C ILE A 83 21.42 -3.53 -1.74
N ALA A 84 22.15 -3.65 -2.87
CA ALA A 84 22.53 -2.53 -3.70
C ALA A 84 21.31 -1.74 -4.21
N PHE A 85 20.25 -2.44 -4.62
CA PHE A 85 19.00 -1.80 -5.03
C PHE A 85 18.29 -1.09 -3.86
N ARG A 86 18.23 -1.71 -2.68
CA ARG A 86 17.66 -1.10 -1.45
C ARG A 86 18.41 0.14 -0.99
N ASN A 87 19.70 0.23 -1.27
CA ASN A 87 20.51 1.41 -0.97
C ASN A 87 20.24 2.59 -1.92
N THR A 88 19.48 2.39 -2.99
CA THR A 88 18.99 3.51 -3.81
C THR A 88 17.76 4.16 -3.17
N THR A 89 17.55 5.45 -3.39
CA THR A 89 16.39 6.19 -2.83
C THR A 89 15.06 5.54 -3.23
N VAL A 90 14.95 5.08 -4.48
CA VAL A 90 13.73 4.44 -4.99
C VAL A 90 13.54 3.05 -4.39
N GLY A 91 14.61 2.24 -4.33
CA GLY A 91 14.55 0.91 -3.75
C GLY A 91 14.26 0.93 -2.25
N SER A 92 14.82 1.87 -1.50
CA SER A 92 14.51 2.08 -0.09
C SER A 92 13.02 2.38 0.14
N LEU A 93 12.42 3.24 -0.70
CA LEU A 93 11.01 3.60 -0.60
C LEU A 93 10.06 2.43 -0.92
N ILE A 94 10.42 1.57 -1.87
CA ILE A 94 9.58 0.46 -2.35
C ILE A 94 9.78 -0.82 -1.53
N LEU A 95 11.02 -1.16 -1.19
CA LEU A 95 11.35 -2.44 -0.56
C LEU A 95 11.58 -2.34 0.94
N GLY A 96 11.73 -1.14 1.49
CA GLY A 96 11.96 -0.93 2.92
C GLY A 96 13.31 -1.45 3.43
N HIS A 97 13.50 -1.31 4.75
CA HIS A 97 14.70 -1.73 5.47
C HIS A 97 14.32 -2.54 6.72
N GLY A 98 14.79 -3.78 6.77
CA GLY A 98 14.54 -4.69 7.89
C GLY A 98 13.13 -5.27 7.93
N PHE A 99 13.04 -6.55 8.30
CA PHE A 99 11.78 -7.25 8.49
C PHE A 99 11.20 -6.91 9.87
N LEU A 100 9.96 -6.42 9.92
CA LEU A 100 9.24 -6.17 11.17
C LEU A 100 7.88 -6.89 11.19
N TRP A 101 7.62 -7.64 12.26
CA TRP A 101 6.33 -8.31 12.46
C TRP A 101 5.16 -7.33 12.60
N SER A 102 5.42 -6.10 13.06
CA SER A 102 4.41 -5.03 13.10
C SER A 102 3.86 -4.69 11.72
N ASP A 103 4.69 -4.82 10.68
CA ASP A 103 4.36 -4.34 9.35
C ASP A 103 3.32 -5.28 8.73
N ILE A 104 3.41 -6.58 9.04
CA ILE A 104 2.38 -7.57 8.71
C ILE A 104 1.01 -7.15 9.26
N VAL A 105 0.96 -6.68 10.51
CA VAL A 105 -0.28 -6.20 11.14
C VAL A 105 -0.76 -4.92 10.45
N SER A 106 0.13 -3.95 10.22
CA SER A 106 -0.18 -2.70 9.51
C SER A 106 -0.72 -2.95 8.10
N TYR A 107 -0.11 -3.86 7.34
CA TYR A 107 -0.54 -4.23 5.99
C TYR A 107 -1.91 -4.91 6.00
N THR A 108 -2.17 -5.77 6.99
CA THR A 108 -3.48 -6.41 7.16
C THR A 108 -4.56 -5.36 7.43
N LEU A 109 -4.30 -4.45 8.37
CA LEU A 109 -5.23 -3.38 8.74
C LEU A 109 -5.47 -2.43 7.56
N GLY A 110 -4.42 -2.04 6.83
CA GLY A 110 -4.51 -1.21 5.63
C GLY A 110 -5.36 -1.87 4.56
N GLY A 111 -5.11 -3.14 4.26
CA GLY A 111 -5.89 -3.91 3.31
C GLY A 111 -7.37 -4.05 3.73
N ILE A 112 -7.64 -4.34 5.00
CA ILE A 112 -9.02 -4.45 5.52
C ILE A 112 -9.75 -3.12 5.38
N THR A 113 -9.07 -2.01 5.69
CA THR A 113 -9.65 -0.67 5.58
C THR A 113 -9.98 -0.33 4.13
N ALA A 114 -9.06 -0.57 3.20
CA ALA A 114 -9.29 -0.36 1.77
C ALA A 114 -10.44 -1.23 1.23
N PHE A 115 -10.48 -2.51 1.63
CA PHE A 115 -11.57 -3.42 1.31
C PHE A 115 -12.93 -2.93 1.85
N GLY A 116 -12.96 -2.46 3.10
CA GLY A 116 -14.14 -1.87 3.74
C GLY A 116 -14.63 -0.64 2.98
N LEU A 117 -13.73 0.30 2.67
CA LEU A 117 -14.02 1.51 1.88
C LEU A 117 -14.54 1.19 0.47
N GLU A 118 -14.07 0.11 -0.16
CA GLU A 118 -14.60 -0.31 -1.45
C GLU A 118 -15.99 -0.95 -1.34
N LYS A 119 -16.25 -1.65 -0.23
CA LYS A 119 -17.53 -2.31 0.03
C LYS A 119 -18.63 -1.30 0.36
N THR A 120 -18.31 -0.22 1.09
CA THR A 120 -19.22 0.91 1.32
C THR A 120 -19.50 1.73 0.05
N GLY A 121 -18.76 1.46 -1.03
CA GLY A 121 -18.95 2.13 -2.32
C GLY A 121 -18.25 3.48 -2.44
N LEU A 122 -17.56 3.94 -1.38
CA LEU A 122 -16.83 5.22 -1.39
C LEU A 122 -15.79 5.27 -2.51
N LEU A 123 -14.99 4.21 -2.67
CA LEU A 123 -13.97 4.12 -3.74
C LEU A 123 -14.56 3.90 -5.14
N LYS A 124 -15.85 3.60 -5.26
CA LYS A 124 -16.55 3.40 -6.53
C LYS A 124 -17.27 4.68 -6.99
N LYS A 125 -17.34 5.69 -6.14
CA LYS A 125 -18.00 6.96 -6.45
C LYS A 125 -17.20 7.68 -7.54
N LYS A 126 -17.85 7.96 -8.67
CA LYS A 126 -17.23 8.74 -9.75
C LYS A 126 -16.92 10.12 -9.19
N ILE A 127 -15.65 10.52 -9.25
CA ILE A 127 -15.27 11.90 -8.97
C ILE A 127 -15.81 12.72 -10.15
N ALA A 128 -16.80 13.58 -9.88
CA ALA A 128 -17.26 14.55 -10.84
C ALA A 128 -16.21 15.67 -10.86
N PHE A 129 -15.50 15.77 -11.97
CA PHE A 129 -14.75 16.97 -12.35
C PHE A 129 -15.63 17.82 -13.25
#